data_AF-A0A4S9B7T4-F1
#
_entry.id   AF-A0A4S9B7T4-F1
#
_cell.length_a   1.000
_cell.length_b   1.000
_cell.length_c   1.000
_cell.angle_alpha   90.00
_cell.angle_beta   90.00
_cell.angle_gamma   90.00
#
_symmetry.space_group_name_H-M   'P 1'
#
loop_
_entity.id
_entity.type
_entity.pdbx_description
1 polymer ?
#
loop_
_entity_poly.entity_id
_entity_poly.type
_entity_poly.pdbx_seq_one_letter_code
_entity_poly.pdbx_strand_id
1 'polypeptide(L)'
;MGEICGVCSQNESKYKCPSCQVRYCSIACFKQHKETHANDPPKEKPAPAQPIAAETTTVPTTTRNALPGSTKKVDFTNFESDPELLRLLSRYPNLRIQLQSVYGLTLEPPPQEQPSSNYRGRGRGRGRGGFHQQSHWSQAKGDKEATESFKNMRRVEGDDQGLAEFVHLLKMRFATDAGHAGP
;
A
#
# COMPACT_ATOMS: atom_id res chain seq x y z
N MET A 1 36.99 -14.82 19.61
CA MET A 1 36.24 -14.33 20.79
C MET A 1 34.77 -14.35 20.41
N GLY A 2 33.96 -15.17 21.07
CA GLY A 2 32.53 -15.28 20.79
C GLY A 2 31.81 -13.99 21.17
N GLU A 3 30.92 -13.50 20.31
CA GLU A 3 30.11 -12.31 20.61
C GLU A 3 29.04 -12.69 21.64
N ILE A 4 28.90 -11.93 22.72
CA ILE A 4 27.99 -12.24 23.82
C ILE A 4 26.53 -11.99 23.42
N CYS A 5 25.60 -12.78 23.96
CA CYS A 5 24.16 -12.61 23.78
C CYS A 5 23.70 -11.21 24.22
N GLY A 6 23.14 -10.42 23.31
CA GLY A 6 22.60 -9.09 23.59
C GLY A 6 21.25 -9.08 24.33
N VAL A 7 20.75 -10.26 24.74
CA VAL A 7 19.50 -10.40 25.52
C VAL A 7 19.81 -10.71 26.99
N CYS A 8 20.65 -11.71 27.26
CA CYS A 8 20.98 -12.11 28.64
C CYS A 8 22.39 -11.72 29.09
N SER A 9 23.28 -11.32 28.17
CA SER A 9 24.68 -10.94 28.44
C SER A 9 25.52 -11.97 29.20
N GLN A 10 25.05 -13.21 29.35
CA GLN A 10 25.68 -14.25 30.16
C GLN A 10 26.39 -15.32 29.33
N ASN A 11 25.85 -15.63 28.15
CA ASN A 11 26.33 -16.71 27.29
C ASN A 11 26.78 -16.16 25.94
N GLU A 12 27.69 -16.88 25.28
CA GLU A 12 28.06 -16.61 23.89
C GLU A 12 26.83 -16.75 22.98
N SER A 13 26.73 -15.86 21.99
CA SER A 13 25.64 -15.86 21.03
C SER A 13 25.81 -16.96 19.99
N LYS A 14 24.69 -17.60 19.64
CA LYS A 14 24.64 -18.70 18.67
C LYS A 14 23.83 -18.36 17.43
N TYR A 15 22.94 -17.37 17.54
CA TYR A 15 21.98 -17.02 16.50
C TYR A 15 21.79 -15.49 16.43
N LYS A 16 21.17 -15.01 15.34
CA LYS A 16 20.95 -13.59 15.05
C LYS A 16 19.48 -13.33 14.67
N CYS A 17 18.88 -12.29 15.22
CA CYS A 17 17.50 -11.90 14.90
C CYS A 17 17.40 -11.28 13.50
N PRO A 18 16.45 -11.68 12.64
CA PRO A 18 16.28 -11.09 11.31
C PRO A 18 15.72 -9.65 11.35
N SER A 19 14.96 -9.29 12.39
CA SER A 19 14.24 -8.01 12.45
C SER A 19 15.13 -6.83 12.87
N CYS A 20 16.02 -7.03 13.85
CA CYS A 20 16.88 -5.95 14.36
C CYS A 20 18.37 -6.31 14.44
N GLN A 21 18.72 -7.52 14.01
CA GLN A 21 20.10 -8.02 13.96
C GLN A 21 20.78 -8.28 15.32
N VAL A 22 20.04 -8.23 16.44
CA VAL A 22 20.56 -8.59 17.77
C VAL A 22 20.96 -10.06 17.83
N ARG A 23 22.13 -10.34 18.42
CA ARG A 23 22.63 -11.71 18.61
C ARG A 23 22.16 -12.30 19.93
N TYR A 24 21.75 -13.57 19.90
CA TYR A 24 21.20 -14.26 21.08
C TYR A 24 21.76 -15.68 21.22
N CYS A 25 21.77 -16.20 22.44
CA CYS A 25 22.34 -17.52 22.75
C CYS A 25 21.35 -18.69 22.54
N SER A 26 20.05 -18.47 22.77
CA SER A 26 19.04 -19.54 22.74
C SER A 26 17.63 -19.05 22.38
N ILE A 27 16.73 -19.99 22.09
CA ILE A 27 15.32 -19.71 21.77
C ILE A 27 14.60 -18.98 22.92
N ALA A 28 15.01 -19.19 24.18
CA ALA A 28 14.45 -18.47 25.32
C ALA A 28 14.72 -16.95 25.22
N CYS A 29 15.95 -16.57 24.88
CA CYS A 29 16.31 -15.18 24.60
C CYS A 29 15.57 -14.62 23.37
N PHE A 30 15.35 -15.43 22.33
CA PHE A 30 14.57 -15.00 21.18
C PHE A 30 13.10 -14.70 21.53
N LYS A 31 12.47 -15.51 22.40
CA LYS A 31 11.08 -15.31 22.82
C LYS A 31 10.89 -14.05 23.67
N GLN A 32 11.84 -13.72 24.54
CA GLN A 32 11.81 -12.46 25.29
C GLN A 32 12.06 -11.26 24.36
N HIS A 33 12.99 -11.43 23.42
CA HIS A 33 13.37 -10.37 22.49
C HIS A 33 12.30 -10.05 21.43
N LYS A 34 11.53 -11.04 20.95
CA LYS A 34 10.48 -10.82 19.95
C LYS A 34 9.33 -9.96 20.48
N GLU A 35 9.09 -9.96 21.78
CA GLU A 35 8.05 -9.12 22.42
C GLU A 35 8.43 -7.64 22.39
N THR A 36 9.74 -7.34 22.38
CA THR A 36 10.26 -5.98 22.19
C THR A 36 9.95 -5.44 20.78
N HIS A 37 9.94 -6.30 19.75
CA HIS A 37 9.53 -5.89 18.39
C HIS A 37 8.05 -5.54 18.26
N ALA A 38 7.22 -5.95 19.22
CA ALA A 38 5.78 -5.68 19.17
C ALA A 38 5.39 -4.29 19.71
N ASN A 39 6.32 -3.56 20.35
CA ASN A 39 6.02 -2.31 21.06
C ASN A 39 6.92 -1.11 20.72
N ASP A 40 7.81 -1.19 19.73
CA ASP A 40 8.64 -0.03 19.35
C ASP A 40 8.12 0.69 18.09
N PRO A 41 7.80 2.00 18.17
CA PRO A 41 7.71 2.85 16.98
C PRO A 41 9.10 2.99 16.33
N PRO A 42 9.21 3.29 15.02
CA PRO A 42 10.49 3.34 14.33
C PRO A 42 11.42 4.39 14.96
N LYS A 43 12.40 3.95 15.76
CA LYS A 43 13.50 4.81 16.23
C LYS A 43 14.75 4.53 15.40
N GLU A 44 15.15 5.63 14.77
CA GLU A 44 16.34 5.89 13.98
C GLU A 44 17.60 5.23 14.57
N LYS A 45 18.36 4.56 13.71
CA LYS A 45 19.78 4.23 13.99
C LYS A 45 20.64 5.40 13.48
N PRO A 46 21.55 5.96 14.31
CA PRO A 46 22.59 6.86 13.83
C PRO A 46 23.63 6.04 13.06
N ALA A 47 23.82 6.35 11.78
CA ALA A 47 24.88 5.75 10.97
C ALA A 47 26.18 6.57 11.12
N PRO A 48 27.35 5.93 11.30
CA PRO A 48 28.63 6.61 11.24
C PRO A 48 28.95 7.04 9.82
N ALA A 49 29.53 8.22 9.69
CA ALA A 49 30.05 8.78 8.45
C ALA A 49 31.02 7.83 7.75
N GLN A 50 30.81 7.59 6.45
CA GLN A 50 31.78 7.87 5.39
C GLN A 50 31.18 7.66 3.98
N PRO A 51 31.74 8.34 2.95
CA PRO A 51 31.03 8.78 1.78
C PRO A 51 31.18 7.82 0.60
N ILE A 52 30.09 7.50 -0.08
CA ILE A 52 30.16 6.87 -1.41
C ILE A 52 29.10 7.51 -2.30
N ALA A 53 29.57 7.79 -3.51
CA ALA A 53 28.98 8.60 -4.54
C ALA A 53 27.53 8.22 -4.91
N ALA A 54 26.79 9.29 -5.21
CA ALA A 54 25.75 9.38 -6.24
C ALA A 54 25.37 8.07 -6.94
N GLU A 55 24.33 7.41 -6.43
CA GLU A 55 23.50 6.55 -7.25
C GLU A 55 22.08 7.09 -7.19
N THR A 56 21.75 7.82 -8.25
CA THR A 56 20.42 8.23 -8.67
C THR A 56 19.59 6.97 -8.90
N THR A 57 19.12 6.32 -7.84
CA THR A 57 18.10 5.27 -7.94
C THR A 57 16.79 5.97 -8.22
N THR A 58 16.52 6.17 -9.50
CA THR A 58 15.19 6.43 -10.03
C THR A 58 14.29 5.30 -9.55
N VAL A 59 13.43 5.60 -8.57
CA VAL A 59 12.18 4.87 -8.41
C VAL A 59 11.55 4.77 -9.80
N PRO A 60 11.08 3.60 -10.27
CA PRO A 60 10.18 3.60 -11.40
C PRO A 60 8.90 4.26 -10.88
N THR A 61 8.82 5.58 -11.03
CA THR A 61 7.55 6.28 -11.14
C THR A 61 6.88 5.63 -12.33
N THR A 62 6.08 4.59 -12.07
CA THR A 62 5.05 4.13 -12.99
C THR A 62 4.16 5.33 -13.20
N THR A 63 4.51 6.15 -14.19
CA THR A 63 3.68 7.22 -14.70
C THR A 63 2.41 6.52 -15.12
N ARG A 64 1.37 6.59 -14.28
CA ARG A 64 0.06 6.07 -14.65
C ARG A 64 -0.35 6.85 -15.88
N ASN A 65 -0.42 6.16 -17.01
CA ASN A 65 -0.97 6.75 -18.22
C ASN A 65 -2.36 7.28 -17.87
N ALA A 66 -2.62 8.53 -18.24
CA ALA A 66 -3.90 9.19 -18.05
C ALA A 66 -5.04 8.27 -18.51
N LEU A 67 -6.15 8.25 -17.77
CA LEU A 67 -7.35 7.51 -18.15
C LEU A 67 -7.64 7.76 -19.65
N PRO A 68 -7.93 6.73 -20.46
CA PRO A 68 -8.34 6.92 -21.84
C PRO A 68 -9.62 7.77 -21.84
N GLY A 69 -9.49 9.04 -22.24
CA GLY A 69 -10.58 10.04 -22.25
C GLY A 69 -10.38 11.28 -21.38
N SER A 70 -9.33 11.37 -20.54
CA SER A 70 -9.04 12.60 -19.78
C SER A 70 -8.09 13.52 -20.55
N THR A 71 -8.60 14.63 -21.06
CA THR A 71 -7.83 15.66 -21.78
C THR A 71 -7.03 16.58 -20.87
N LYS A 72 -7.20 16.47 -19.54
CA LYS A 72 -6.43 17.23 -18.54
C LYS A 72 -5.45 16.29 -17.84
N LYS A 73 -4.14 16.55 -18.01
CA LYS A 73 -3.11 15.99 -17.12
C LYS A 73 -3.21 16.78 -15.81
N VAL A 74 -3.72 16.14 -14.77
CA VAL A 74 -3.72 16.73 -13.43
C VAL A 74 -2.37 16.40 -12.81
N ASP A 75 -1.56 17.43 -12.56
CA ASP A 75 -0.26 17.27 -11.93
C ASP A 75 -0.45 17.19 -10.41
N PHE A 76 -0.31 16.00 -9.85
CA PHE A 76 -0.39 15.77 -8.40
C PHE A 76 0.94 16.04 -7.67
N THR A 77 1.96 16.51 -8.40
CA THR A 77 3.27 16.87 -7.82
C THR A 77 3.06 17.94 -6.76
N ASN A 78 3.61 17.73 -5.56
CA ASN A 78 3.46 18.55 -4.35
C ASN A 78 2.18 18.35 -3.52
N PHE A 79 1.22 17.52 -3.96
CA PHE A 79 0.02 17.23 -3.14
C PHE A 79 0.35 16.43 -1.87
N GLU A 80 1.38 15.58 -1.93
CA GLU A 80 1.83 14.77 -0.79
C GLU A 80 2.29 15.63 0.40
N SER A 81 2.79 16.83 0.14
CA SER A 81 3.26 17.77 1.17
C SER A 81 2.23 18.84 1.56
N ASP A 82 0.98 18.76 1.10
CA ASP A 82 -0.06 19.73 1.45
C ASP A 82 -0.39 19.62 2.96
N PRO A 83 -0.28 20.71 3.75
CA PRO A 83 -0.57 20.69 5.18
C PRO A 83 -2.00 20.26 5.50
N GLU A 84 -2.98 20.58 4.65
CA GLU A 84 -4.37 20.16 4.88
C GLU A 84 -4.56 18.66 4.65
N LEU A 85 -3.84 18.07 3.69
CA LEU A 85 -3.84 16.63 3.50
C LEU A 85 -3.25 15.94 4.72
N LEU A 86 -2.10 16.41 5.21
CA LEU A 86 -1.45 15.84 6.40
C LEU A 86 -2.34 15.96 7.64
N ARG A 87 -2.96 17.13 7.85
CA ARG A 87 -3.91 17.35 8.94
C ARG A 87 -5.09 16.38 8.87
N LEU A 88 -5.62 16.14 7.67
CA LEU A 88 -6.72 15.22 7.45
C LEU A 88 -6.33 13.77 7.79
N LEU A 89 -5.14 13.33 7.36
CA LEU A 89 -4.63 11.99 7.66
C LEU A 89 -4.34 11.79 9.15
N SER A 90 -3.95 12.84 9.88
CA SER A 90 -3.79 12.81 11.34
C SER A 90 -5.14 12.75 12.06
N ARG A 91 -6.15 13.46 11.57
CA ARG A 91 -7.50 13.50 12.16
C ARG A 91 -8.27 12.20 11.94
N TYR A 92 -8.09 11.57 10.78
CA TYR A 92 -8.80 10.36 10.37
C TYR A 92 -7.81 9.23 10.05
N PRO A 93 -7.38 8.42 11.04
CA PRO A 93 -6.46 7.31 10.79
C PRO A 93 -7.06 6.24 9.87
N ASN A 94 -8.39 6.03 9.92
CA ASN A 94 -9.11 5.12 9.04
C ASN A 94 -9.05 5.53 7.56
N LEU A 95 -8.89 6.83 7.27
CA LEU A 95 -8.78 7.34 5.90
C LEU A 95 -7.56 6.74 5.18
N ARG A 96 -6.42 6.61 5.87
CA ARG A 96 -5.23 5.96 5.29
C ARG A 96 -5.51 4.52 4.91
N ILE A 97 -6.17 3.77 5.79
CA ILE A 97 -6.48 2.35 5.59
C ILE A 97 -7.45 2.18 4.40
N GLN A 98 -8.47 3.04 4.32
CA GLN A 98 -9.44 3.06 3.22
C GLN A 98 -8.79 3.43 1.87
N LEU A 99 -7.85 4.40 1.85
CA LEU A 99 -7.14 4.75 0.62
C LEU A 99 -6.16 3.64 0.19
N GLN A 100 -5.50 2.99 1.14
CA GLN A 100 -4.62 1.85 0.86
C GLN A 100 -5.39 0.64 0.32
N SER A 101 -6.58 0.35 0.84
CA SER A 101 -7.40 -0.76 0.33
C SER A 101 -7.82 -0.53 -1.13
N VAL A 102 -8.24 0.70 -1.47
CA VAL A 102 -8.57 1.08 -2.85
C VAL A 102 -7.34 1.01 -3.75
N TYR A 103 -6.19 1.48 -3.28
CA TYR A 103 -4.95 1.36 -4.03
C TYR A 103 -4.56 -0.10 -4.29
N GLY A 104 -4.73 -0.98 -3.31
CA GLY A 104 -4.47 -2.42 -3.46
C GLY A 104 -5.29 -3.08 -4.57
N LEU A 105 -6.54 -2.65 -4.80
CA LEU A 105 -7.38 -3.16 -5.90
C LEU A 105 -6.87 -2.76 -7.28
N THR A 106 -6.14 -1.64 -7.36
CA THR A 106 -5.51 -1.17 -8.61
C THR A 106 -4.16 -1.82 -8.89
N LEU A 107 -3.64 -2.63 -7.95
CA LEU A 107 -2.42 -3.40 -8.13
C LEU A 107 -2.76 -4.79 -8.70
N GLU A 108 -1.90 -5.27 -9.60
CA GLU A 108 -1.96 -6.64 -10.05
C GLU A 108 -1.69 -7.57 -8.86
N PRO A 109 -2.59 -8.50 -8.53
CA PRO A 109 -2.30 -9.49 -7.52
C PRO A 109 -1.08 -10.31 -7.97
N PRO A 110 -0.13 -10.64 -7.08
CA PRO A 110 0.99 -11.51 -7.43
C PRO A 110 0.44 -12.79 -8.06
N PRO A 111 1.13 -13.41 -9.04
CA PRO A 111 0.63 -14.58 -9.74
C PRO A 111 0.29 -15.68 -8.74
N GLN A 112 -0.97 -15.72 -8.32
CA GLN A 112 -1.46 -16.78 -7.47
C GLN A 112 -1.58 -17.96 -8.41
N GLU A 113 -0.72 -18.95 -8.19
CA GLU A 113 -0.77 -20.24 -8.87
C GLU A 113 -2.21 -20.72 -8.81
N GLN A 114 -2.91 -20.59 -9.94
CA GLN A 114 -4.27 -21.07 -10.06
C GLN A 114 -4.17 -22.59 -9.84
N PRO A 115 -4.86 -23.18 -8.85
CA PRO A 115 -4.99 -24.63 -8.84
C PRO A 115 -5.66 -24.97 -10.16
N SER A 116 -4.91 -25.62 -11.05
CA SER A 116 -5.40 -26.07 -12.35
C SER A 116 -6.55 -27.02 -12.09
N SER A 117 -7.77 -26.49 -12.09
CA SER A 117 -8.98 -27.29 -11.91
C SER A 117 -9.20 -28.05 -13.19
N ASN A 118 -8.46 -29.15 -13.33
CA ASN A 118 -8.58 -30.11 -14.43
C ASN A 118 -9.82 -31.00 -14.28
N TYR A 119 -10.89 -30.52 -13.66
CA TYR A 119 -12.20 -31.17 -13.72
C TYR A 119 -12.89 -30.82 -15.04
N ARG A 120 -12.43 -31.45 -16.13
CA ARG A 120 -13.21 -31.56 -17.36
C ARG A 120 -14.41 -32.48 -17.11
N GLY A 121 -15.48 -31.90 -16.60
CA GLY A 121 -16.79 -32.53 -16.57
C GLY A 121 -17.22 -32.91 -17.99
N ARG A 122 -17.43 -34.20 -18.22
CA ARG A 122 -17.92 -34.78 -19.47
C ARG A 122 -19.43 -34.50 -19.61
N GLY A 123 -19.80 -33.26 -19.91
CA GLY A 123 -21.19 -32.87 -20.14
C GLY A 123 -21.49 -32.70 -21.63
N ARG A 124 -22.24 -33.63 -22.23
CA ARG A 124 -22.89 -33.42 -23.53
C ARG A 124 -24.03 -32.43 -23.34
N GLY A 125 -23.86 -31.20 -23.81
CA GLY A 125 -24.93 -30.20 -23.87
C GLY A 125 -24.72 -29.23 -25.02
N ARG A 126 -25.61 -29.26 -26.02
CA ARG A 126 -25.77 -28.18 -26.99
C ARG A 126 -26.35 -26.98 -26.24
N GLY A 127 -25.47 -26.13 -25.74
CA GLY A 127 -25.78 -24.85 -25.17
C GLY A 127 -24.67 -23.89 -25.55
N ARG A 128 -25.05 -22.71 -26.04
CA ARG A 128 -24.15 -21.62 -26.42
C ARG A 128 -23.48 -21.09 -25.14
N GLY A 129 -22.52 -21.84 -24.61
CA GLY A 129 -21.79 -21.53 -23.40
C GLY A 129 -20.79 -20.42 -23.68
N GLY A 130 -21.13 -19.20 -23.29
CA GLY A 130 -20.19 -18.09 -23.27
C GLY A 130 -18.99 -18.48 -22.41
N PHE A 131 -17.81 -18.47 -23.02
CA PHE A 131 -16.54 -18.52 -22.30
C PHE A 131 -16.48 -17.32 -21.36
N HIS A 132 -16.84 -17.52 -20.10
CA HIS A 132 -16.56 -16.57 -19.05
C HIS A 132 -15.04 -16.48 -18.88
N GLN A 133 -14.41 -15.43 -19.43
CA GLN A 133 -13.01 -15.07 -19.24
C GLN A 133 -12.71 -14.58 -17.80
N GLN A 134 -13.24 -15.28 -16.80
CA GLN A 134 -12.97 -14.98 -15.39
C GLN A 134 -11.60 -15.57 -15.00
N SER A 135 -10.48 -15.06 -15.50
CA SER A 135 -9.18 -15.61 -15.04
C SER A 135 -7.98 -14.67 -15.03
N HIS A 136 -8.07 -13.44 -15.53
CA HIS A 136 -6.92 -12.52 -15.48
C HIS A 136 -7.36 -11.17 -14.92
N TRP A 137 -6.68 -10.72 -13.86
CA TRP A 137 -6.79 -9.34 -13.43
C TRP A 137 -6.34 -8.45 -14.58
N SER A 138 -7.05 -7.34 -14.78
CA SER A 138 -6.69 -6.33 -15.77
C SER A 138 -6.82 -4.96 -15.12
N GLN A 139 -6.02 -3.99 -15.59
CA GLN A 139 -6.07 -2.62 -15.05
C GLN A 139 -7.49 -2.05 -15.08
N ALA A 140 -8.20 -2.21 -16.20
CA ALA A 140 -9.58 -1.73 -16.32
C ALA A 140 -10.55 -2.39 -15.33
N LYS A 141 -10.32 -3.67 -14.97
CA LYS A 141 -11.12 -4.37 -13.96
C LYS A 141 -10.77 -3.88 -12.55
N GLY A 142 -9.48 -3.75 -12.24
CA GLY A 142 -9.00 -3.23 -10.95
C GLY A 142 -9.46 -1.79 -10.70
N ASP A 143 -9.38 -0.92 -11.71
CA ASP A 143 -9.86 0.46 -11.61
C ASP A 143 -11.38 0.52 -11.38
N LYS A 144 -12.14 -0.33 -12.09
CA LYS A 144 -13.60 -0.43 -11.89
C LYS A 144 -13.93 -0.87 -10.46
N GLU A 145 -13.29 -1.94 -9.99
CA GLU A 145 -13.47 -2.49 -8.64
C GLU A 145 -13.05 -1.48 -7.55
N ALA A 146 -11.93 -0.77 -7.77
CA ALA A 146 -11.46 0.32 -6.91
C ALA A 146 -12.48 1.46 -6.83
N THR A 147 -13.06 1.89 -7.96
CA THR A 147 -14.10 2.94 -7.94
C THR A 147 -15.41 2.49 -7.30
N GLU A 148 -15.79 1.23 -7.44
CA GLU A 148 -16.97 0.65 -6.78
C GLU A 148 -16.75 0.55 -5.27
N SER A 149 -15.59 0.06 -4.84
CA SER A 149 -15.19 0.02 -3.42
C SER A 149 -15.18 1.42 -2.80
N PHE A 150 -14.60 2.41 -3.49
CA PHE A 150 -14.59 3.80 -3.03
C PHE A 150 -16.01 4.40 -2.90
N LYS A 151 -16.92 4.08 -3.83
CA LYS A 151 -18.33 4.48 -3.72
C LYS A 151 -19.05 3.79 -2.57
N ASN A 152 -18.75 2.51 -2.32
CA ASN A 152 -19.36 1.75 -1.24
C ASN A 152 -18.94 2.31 0.13
N MET A 153 -17.66 2.61 0.33
CA MET A 153 -17.16 3.19 1.58
C MET A 153 -17.81 4.54 1.92
N ARG A 154 -18.22 5.33 0.90
CA ARG A 154 -18.96 6.59 1.12
C ARG A 154 -20.43 6.37 1.52
N ARG A 155 -20.99 5.19 1.29
CA ARG A 155 -22.39 4.87 1.64
C ARG A 155 -22.52 4.26 3.04
N VAL A 156 -21.43 3.77 3.62
CA VAL A 156 -21.41 3.20 4.97
C VAL A 156 -21.48 4.35 5.96
N GLU A 157 -22.58 4.45 6.70
CA GLU A 157 -22.79 5.49 7.71
C GLU A 157 -21.79 5.33 8.86
N GLY A 158 -21.00 6.38 9.14
CA GLY A 158 -20.17 6.48 10.35
C GLY A 158 -18.66 6.63 10.13
N ASP A 159 -18.14 6.24 8.96
CA ASP A 159 -16.70 6.30 8.63
C ASP A 159 -16.41 7.07 7.32
N ASP A 160 -17.41 7.72 6.74
CA ASP A 160 -17.34 8.41 5.45
C ASP A 160 -16.87 9.88 5.58
N GLN A 161 -16.87 10.46 6.78
CA GLN A 161 -16.52 11.85 7.01
C GLN A 161 -15.08 12.18 6.55
N GLY A 162 -14.12 11.31 6.85
CA GLY A 162 -12.73 11.50 6.39
C GLY A 162 -12.60 11.43 4.87
N LEU A 163 -13.32 10.51 4.22
CA LEU A 163 -13.35 10.38 2.76
C LEU A 163 -14.05 11.57 2.10
N ALA A 164 -15.11 12.09 2.71
CA ALA A 164 -15.83 13.26 2.23
C ALA A 164 -14.96 14.52 2.28
N GLU A 165 -14.26 14.77 3.40
CA GLU A 165 -13.31 15.88 3.53
C GLU A 165 -12.13 15.73 2.55
N PHE A 166 -11.63 14.51 2.32
CA PHE A 166 -10.58 14.24 1.34
C PHE A 166 -11.01 14.58 -0.10
N VAL A 167 -12.19 14.13 -0.50
CA VAL A 167 -12.76 14.43 -1.82
C VAL A 167 -13.02 15.93 -1.97
N HIS A 168 -13.45 16.60 -0.90
CA HIS A 168 -13.62 18.04 -0.89
C HIS A 168 -12.28 18.77 -1.11
N LEU A 169 -11.22 18.36 -0.41
CA LEU A 169 -9.87 18.92 -0.60
C LEU A 169 -9.37 18.74 -2.04
N LEU A 170 -9.53 17.54 -2.60
CA LEU A 170 -9.17 17.26 -4.00
C LEU A 170 -9.95 18.15 -4.99
N LYS A 171 -11.24 18.38 -4.74
CA LYS A 171 -12.03 19.31 -5.55
C LYS A 171 -11.51 20.74 -5.41
N MET A 172 -11.24 21.21 -4.19
CA MET A 172 -10.73 22.57 -3.98
C MET A 172 -9.37 22.82 -4.63
N ARG A 173 -8.48 21.81 -4.65
CA ARG A 173 -7.13 21.94 -5.22
C ARG A 173 -7.06 21.71 -6.73
N PHE A 174 -7.87 20.78 -7.24
CA PHE A 174 -7.75 20.31 -8.63
C PHE A 174 -8.99 20.55 -9.50
N ALA A 175 -10.13 20.94 -8.92
CA ALA A 175 -11.24 21.46 -9.73
C ALA A 175 -10.93 22.92 -10.07
N THR A 176 -10.24 23.13 -11.19
CA THR A 176 -10.06 24.44 -11.80
C THR A 176 -11.43 25.10 -12.03
N ASP A 177 -11.60 26.30 -11.49
CA ASP A 177 -12.69 27.25 -11.74
C ASP A 177 -13.34 27.12 -13.13
N ALA A 178 -14.61 26.73 -13.15
CA ALA A 178 -15.49 26.94 -14.29
C ALA A 178 -16.30 28.24 -14.12
N GLY A 179 -15.76 29.27 -13.45
CA GLY A 179 -16.57 30.36 -12.90
C GLY A 179 -15.98 31.76 -12.78
N HIS A 180 -14.85 32.10 -13.42
CA HIS A 180 -14.37 33.48 -13.44
C HIS A 180 -13.91 33.97 -14.83
N ALA A 181 -14.88 34.13 -15.73
CA ALA A 181 -14.77 35.04 -16.86
C ALA A 181 -15.49 36.34 -16.49
N GLY A 182 -14.76 37.29 -15.90
CA GLY A 182 -15.13 38.70 -15.87
C GLY A 182 -14.39 39.45 -16.97
N PRO A 183 -15.06 40.42 -17.61
CA PRO A 183 -14.60 41.79 -17.51
C PRO A 183 -15.45 42.60 -16.53
#